data_AF-A0A958GN86-F1
#
_entry.id   AF-A0A958GN86-F1
#
_cell.length_a   1.000
_cell.length_b   1.000
_cell.length_c   1.000
_cell.angle_alpha   90.00
_cell.angle_beta   90.00
_cell.angle_gamma   90.00
#
_symmetry.space_group_name_H-M   'P 1'
#
loop_
_entity.id
_entity.type
_entity.pdbx_description
1 polymer ?
#
loop_
_entity_poly.entity_id
_entity_poly.type
_entity_poly.pdbx_seq_one_letter_code
_entity_poly.pdbx_strand_id
1 'polypeptide(L)'
;MEQFQSRALSVGESEGSRGGYLIALLLFVVCTVLGVGEAIESGSRLYGAPAFEFLAPGTHSIAVTESGNYTLWNDASTTFEGKVFRSSETLPSDFDIEVRAPNGVRVPLIPQSGATVRRGDAHARYAIGTFTFDTPGTYQVITTGSFSTRVLSIRRAIFRELWVAMGTVGVWLFGGWILAPGIALVTWLKKKAEPAQRSGAVGAERWAPPGPPVGTSGAVVSDEERSKAVLLHLSALAGFIVPLASVIGPLLLWLRFRSQSLFLDRHGKEAVNFQVSMLLYGIVSLLLLLVLIGLVLLVALWLIWIVLVIAAVVKAGRGEEYRYPLSIRFLR
;
A
#
# COMPACT_ATOMS: atom_id res chain seq x y z
N MET A 1 -15.19 -53.29 7.11
CA MET A 1 -15.26 -52.43 5.90
C MET A 1 -15.29 -50.95 6.25
N GLU A 2 -16.01 -50.52 7.30
CA GLU A 2 -16.05 -49.11 7.77
C GLU A 2 -14.70 -48.51 8.17
N GLN A 3 -13.81 -49.30 8.80
CA GLN A 3 -12.51 -48.80 9.27
C GLN A 3 -11.59 -48.37 8.11
N PHE A 4 -11.70 -49.02 6.94
CA PHE A 4 -10.95 -48.68 5.73
C PHE A 4 -11.49 -47.41 5.06
N GLN A 5 -12.80 -47.18 5.08
CA GLN A 5 -13.40 -45.96 4.53
C GLN A 5 -13.10 -44.72 5.39
N SER A 6 -13.08 -44.85 6.72
CA SER A 6 -12.69 -43.73 7.60
C SER A 6 -11.24 -43.26 7.38
N ARG A 7 -10.32 -44.21 7.11
CA ARG A 7 -8.92 -43.91 6.84
C ARG A 7 -8.75 -43.20 5.49
N ALA A 8 -9.45 -43.66 4.45
CA ALA A 8 -9.42 -43.03 3.12
C ALA A 8 -9.97 -41.59 3.13
N LEU A 9 -11.04 -41.33 3.88
CA LEU A 9 -11.62 -40.00 4.03
C LEU A 9 -10.72 -39.04 4.82
N SER A 10 -10.08 -39.52 5.91
CA SER A 10 -9.15 -38.70 6.70
C SER A 10 -7.87 -38.29 5.96
N VAL A 11 -7.42 -39.13 5.00
CA VAL A 11 -6.25 -38.83 4.17
C VAL A 11 -6.60 -37.76 3.13
N GLY A 12 -7.77 -37.86 2.49
CA GLY A 12 -8.27 -36.87 1.52
C GLY A 12 -8.54 -35.48 2.12
N GLU A 13 -9.05 -35.40 3.36
CA GLU A 13 -9.25 -34.13 4.08
C GLU A 13 -7.92 -33.44 4.45
N SER A 14 -6.86 -34.22 4.75
CA SER A 14 -5.57 -33.66 5.11
C SER A 14 -4.84 -33.02 3.91
N GLU A 15 -4.98 -33.58 2.71
CA GLU A 15 -4.36 -33.08 1.49
C GLU A 15 -5.00 -31.77 1.00
N GLY A 16 -6.34 -31.66 1.07
CA GLY A 16 -7.06 -30.46 0.64
C GLY A 16 -6.69 -29.21 1.45
N SER A 17 -6.44 -29.36 2.76
CA SER A 17 -6.04 -28.22 3.61
C SER A 17 -4.61 -27.76 3.32
N ARG A 18 -3.68 -28.70 3.07
CA ARG A 18 -2.27 -28.40 2.76
C ARG A 18 -2.13 -27.66 1.44
N GLY A 19 -2.95 -28.00 0.44
CA GLY A 19 -2.98 -27.32 -0.85
C GLY A 19 -3.27 -25.82 -0.73
N GLY A 20 -4.22 -25.43 0.11
CA GLY A 20 -4.57 -24.01 0.31
C GLY A 20 -3.43 -23.18 0.92
N TYR A 21 -2.71 -23.72 1.92
CA TYR A 21 -1.57 -23.04 2.53
C TYR A 21 -0.37 -22.97 1.58
N LEU A 22 -0.13 -24.01 0.77
CA LEU A 22 0.91 -24.02 -0.26
C LEU A 22 0.64 -22.97 -1.35
N ILE A 23 -0.61 -22.85 -1.81
CA ILE A 23 -1.01 -21.82 -2.78
C ILE A 23 -0.84 -20.42 -2.18
N ALA A 24 -1.26 -20.20 -0.93
CA ALA A 24 -1.08 -18.92 -0.25
C ALA A 24 0.41 -18.55 -0.09
N LEU A 25 1.26 -19.51 0.28
CA LEU A 25 2.70 -19.31 0.40
C LEU A 25 3.34 -19.02 -0.97
N LEU A 26 2.94 -19.75 -2.01
CA LEU A 26 3.44 -19.54 -3.36
C LEU A 26 3.08 -18.14 -3.87
N LEU A 27 1.82 -17.73 -3.72
CA LEU A 27 1.35 -16.40 -4.11
C LEU A 27 2.09 -15.31 -3.33
N PHE A 28 2.31 -15.49 -2.04
CA PHE A 28 3.08 -14.58 -1.21
C PHE A 28 4.51 -14.40 -1.71
N VAL A 29 5.21 -15.51 -1.97
CA VAL A 29 6.59 -15.49 -2.45
C VAL A 29 6.66 -14.85 -3.83
N VAL A 30 5.78 -15.25 -4.75
CA VAL A 30 5.74 -14.69 -6.12
C VAL A 30 5.49 -13.20 -6.10
N CYS A 31 4.46 -12.72 -5.37
CA CYS A 31 4.17 -11.29 -5.28
C CYS A 31 5.31 -10.49 -4.63
N THR A 32 5.98 -11.06 -3.63
CA THR A 32 7.13 -10.41 -2.98
C THR A 32 8.31 -10.30 -3.94
N VAL A 33 8.64 -11.39 -4.65
CA VAL A 33 9.74 -11.41 -5.62
C VAL A 33 9.46 -10.43 -6.77
N LEU A 34 8.24 -10.42 -7.32
CA LEU A 34 7.85 -9.50 -8.38
C LEU A 34 7.87 -8.03 -7.90
N GLY A 35 7.34 -7.76 -6.70
CA GLY A 35 7.37 -6.41 -6.12
C GLY A 35 8.79 -5.90 -5.85
N VAL A 36 9.69 -6.77 -5.34
CA VAL A 36 11.11 -6.42 -5.15
C VAL A 36 11.81 -6.22 -6.48
N GLY A 37 11.54 -7.06 -7.48
CA GLY A 37 12.09 -6.92 -8.83
C GLY A 37 11.74 -5.58 -9.46
N GLU A 38 10.45 -5.20 -9.43
CA GLU A 38 9.97 -3.91 -9.93
C GLU A 38 10.59 -2.73 -9.18
N ALA A 39 10.78 -2.84 -7.86
CA ALA A 39 11.44 -1.82 -7.06
C ALA A 39 12.92 -1.64 -7.43
N ILE A 40 13.64 -2.74 -7.67
CA ILE A 40 15.03 -2.72 -8.13
C ILE A 40 15.14 -2.11 -9.52
N GLU A 41 14.27 -2.52 -10.46
CA GLU A 41 14.26 -1.99 -11.82
C GLU A 41 13.87 -0.51 -11.86
N SER A 42 12.91 -0.09 -11.06
CA SER A 42 12.55 1.32 -10.90
C SER A 42 13.68 2.12 -10.26
N GLY A 43 14.38 1.53 -9.30
CA GLY A 43 15.61 2.05 -8.71
C GLY A 43 16.71 2.27 -9.74
N SER A 44 17.01 1.28 -10.57
CA SER A 44 18.07 1.39 -11.58
C SER A 44 17.75 2.47 -12.63
N ARG A 45 16.48 2.62 -13.03
CA ARG A 45 16.02 3.72 -13.90
C ARG A 45 16.21 5.11 -13.27
N LEU A 46 16.12 5.24 -11.94
CA LEU A 46 16.37 6.51 -11.23
C LEU A 46 17.85 6.91 -11.22
N TYR A 47 18.76 5.96 -11.00
CA TYR A 47 20.19 6.23 -10.85
C TYR A 47 20.95 6.25 -12.18
N GLY A 48 20.42 5.63 -13.24
CA GLY A 48 21.08 5.47 -14.53
C GLY A 48 20.58 6.36 -15.67
N ALA A 49 19.61 7.26 -15.43
CA ALA A 49 19.00 8.02 -16.53
C ALA A 49 20.03 8.93 -17.24
N PRO A 50 20.20 8.81 -18.57
CA PRO A 50 21.11 9.65 -19.32
C PRO A 50 20.68 11.10 -19.20
N ALA A 51 21.63 11.97 -18.90
CA ALA A 51 21.45 13.40 -18.81
C ALA A 51 22.24 14.06 -19.94
N PHE A 52 21.54 14.75 -20.83
CA PHE A 52 22.18 15.53 -21.87
C PHE A 52 22.32 16.96 -21.35
N GLU A 53 23.52 17.33 -20.94
CA GLU A 53 23.87 18.68 -20.52
C GLU A 53 24.51 19.43 -21.68
N PHE A 54 24.07 20.66 -21.93
CA PHE A 54 24.59 21.48 -23.03
C PHE A 54 24.49 22.98 -22.71
N LEU A 55 25.30 23.77 -23.41
CA LEU A 55 25.33 25.22 -23.25
C LEU A 55 24.30 25.89 -24.19
N ALA A 56 23.51 26.81 -23.64
CA ALA A 56 22.60 27.65 -24.40
C ALA A 56 23.05 29.13 -24.32
N PRO A 57 22.87 29.92 -25.41
CA PRO A 57 22.31 29.54 -26.71
C PRO A 57 23.29 28.73 -27.57
N GLY A 58 22.79 27.96 -28.54
CA GLY A 58 23.59 27.10 -29.40
C GLY A 58 22.82 25.91 -29.99
N THR A 59 23.47 25.19 -30.90
CA THR A 59 22.94 23.98 -31.56
C THR A 59 23.70 22.75 -31.09
N HIS A 60 22.98 21.73 -30.63
CA HIS A 60 23.52 20.49 -30.10
C HIS A 60 22.78 19.28 -30.64
N SER A 61 23.44 18.13 -30.66
CA SER A 61 22.83 16.85 -31.03
C SER A 61 22.77 15.96 -29.80
N ILE A 62 21.59 15.44 -29.49
CA ILE A 62 21.37 14.50 -28.38
C ILE A 62 20.98 13.13 -28.93
N ALA A 63 21.52 12.06 -28.36
CA ALA A 63 21.21 10.69 -28.75
C ALA A 63 20.20 10.10 -27.77
N VAL A 64 18.92 10.13 -28.12
CA VAL A 64 17.85 9.54 -27.31
C VAL A 64 17.83 8.04 -27.57
N THR A 65 18.22 7.24 -26.58
CA THR A 65 18.29 5.77 -26.71
C THR A 65 16.97 5.08 -26.40
N GLU A 66 16.11 5.72 -25.60
CA GLU A 66 14.82 5.18 -25.16
C GLU A 66 13.72 6.21 -25.40
N SER A 67 12.60 5.77 -25.98
CA SER A 67 11.41 6.60 -26.14
C SER A 67 10.76 6.89 -24.78
N GLY A 68 10.11 8.05 -24.67
CA GLY A 68 9.42 8.45 -23.45
C GLY A 68 9.45 9.95 -23.20
N ASN A 69 9.10 10.31 -21.97
CA ASN A 69 9.02 11.70 -21.53
C ASN A 69 10.37 12.16 -21.00
N TYR A 70 10.81 13.35 -21.39
CA TYR A 70 12.05 13.97 -20.95
C TYR A 70 11.80 15.41 -20.52
N THR A 71 12.22 15.76 -19.31
CA THR A 71 12.12 17.11 -18.78
C THR A 71 13.34 17.93 -19.16
N LEU A 72 13.09 19.13 -19.66
CA LEU A 72 14.07 20.18 -19.87
C LEU A 72 14.25 20.98 -18.57
N TRP A 73 15.49 21.13 -18.14
CA TRP A 73 15.87 21.82 -16.91
C TRP A 73 16.77 23.02 -17.22
N ASN A 74 16.53 24.12 -16.51
CA ASN A 74 17.47 25.21 -16.34
C ASN A 74 18.37 24.88 -15.13
N ASP A 75 19.62 24.49 -15.39
CA ASP A 75 20.59 24.16 -14.35
C ASP A 75 21.23 25.47 -13.83
N ALA A 76 20.44 26.24 -13.06
CA ALA A 76 20.77 27.58 -12.56
C ALA A 76 22.05 27.64 -11.72
N SER A 77 22.43 26.54 -11.06
CA SER A 77 23.75 26.37 -10.48
C SER A 77 24.22 24.96 -10.76
N THR A 78 25.33 24.82 -11.48
CA THR A 78 25.92 23.51 -11.78
C THR A 78 27.40 23.65 -12.17
N THR A 79 28.09 22.52 -12.25
CA THR A 79 29.44 22.44 -12.82
C THR A 79 29.34 21.69 -14.14
N PHE A 80 29.75 22.33 -15.24
CA PHE A 80 29.78 21.74 -16.57
C PHE A 80 31.21 21.82 -17.10
N GLU A 81 31.78 20.69 -17.51
CA GLU A 81 33.19 20.59 -17.98
C GLU A 81 34.21 21.22 -17.01
N GLY A 82 34.00 21.04 -15.70
CA GLY A 82 34.89 21.57 -14.66
C GLY A 82 34.76 23.07 -14.38
N LYS A 83 33.85 23.78 -15.08
CA LYS A 83 33.54 25.19 -14.83
C LYS A 83 32.21 25.34 -14.10
N VAL A 84 32.17 26.23 -13.10
CA VAL A 84 30.94 26.54 -12.37
C VAL A 84 30.12 27.55 -13.17
N PHE A 85 28.88 27.20 -13.46
CA PHE A 85 27.89 28.07 -14.08
C PHE A 85 26.86 28.49 -13.04
N ARG A 86 26.53 29.79 -13.05
CA ARG A 86 25.42 30.36 -12.29
C ARG A 86 24.58 31.22 -13.21
N SER A 87 23.33 30.83 -13.42
CA SER A 87 22.34 31.54 -14.23
C SER A 87 21.10 31.88 -13.42
N SER A 88 20.30 32.81 -13.94
CA SER A 88 19.01 33.17 -13.35
C SER A 88 18.08 31.96 -13.30
N GLU A 89 17.26 31.88 -12.23
CA GLU A 89 16.21 30.86 -12.11
C GLU A 89 15.19 30.98 -13.24
N THR A 90 14.81 32.23 -13.56
CA THR A 90 13.90 32.55 -14.65
C THR A 90 14.60 32.52 -16.01
N LEU A 91 13.85 32.07 -17.02
CA LEU A 91 14.29 32.16 -18.39
C LEU A 91 14.21 33.61 -18.90
N PRO A 92 15.15 34.04 -19.75
CA PRO A 92 15.06 35.29 -20.50
C PRO A 92 13.77 35.34 -21.33
N SER A 93 13.20 36.53 -21.49
CA SER A 93 11.94 36.71 -22.24
C SER A 93 12.04 36.35 -23.71
N ASP A 94 13.25 36.38 -24.28
CA ASP A 94 13.57 36.06 -25.66
C ASP A 94 14.20 34.67 -25.84
N PHE A 95 14.16 33.83 -24.79
CA PHE A 95 14.60 32.45 -24.86
C PHE A 95 13.63 31.62 -25.71
N ASP A 96 14.14 30.95 -26.73
CA ASP A 96 13.40 29.93 -27.48
C ASP A 96 14.21 28.64 -27.61
N ILE A 97 13.48 27.53 -27.69
CA ILE A 97 14.05 26.19 -27.89
C ILE A 97 13.25 25.43 -28.95
N GLU A 98 13.97 24.90 -29.92
CA GLU A 98 13.46 24.01 -30.93
C GLU A 98 14.18 22.67 -30.85
N VAL A 99 13.40 21.59 -30.73
CA VAL A 99 13.93 20.23 -30.82
C VAL A 99 13.37 19.58 -32.08
N ARG A 100 14.26 19.05 -32.93
CA ARG A 100 13.91 18.39 -34.19
C ARG A 100 14.25 16.91 -34.12
N ALA A 101 13.29 16.07 -34.48
CA ALA A 101 13.45 14.64 -34.62
C ALA A 101 14.34 14.27 -35.82
N PRO A 102 14.84 13.02 -35.92
CA PRO A 102 15.65 12.57 -37.06
C PRO A 102 14.99 12.79 -38.43
N ASN A 103 13.66 12.75 -38.48
CA ASN A 103 12.86 13.01 -39.69
C ASN A 103 12.62 14.52 -39.95
N GLY A 104 13.21 15.41 -39.16
CA GLY A 104 13.09 16.86 -39.25
C GLY A 104 11.84 17.46 -38.60
N VAL A 105 10.93 16.63 -38.06
CA VAL A 105 9.68 17.11 -37.42
C VAL A 105 10.01 17.73 -36.07
N ARG A 106 9.39 18.88 -35.77
CA ARG A 106 9.54 19.55 -34.48
C ARG A 106 8.86 18.75 -33.36
N VAL A 107 9.58 18.51 -32.29
CA VAL A 107 9.06 17.93 -31.05
C VAL A 107 8.55 19.06 -30.16
N PRO A 108 7.25 19.11 -29.84
CA PRO A 108 6.69 20.20 -29.03
C PRO A 108 7.19 20.12 -27.59
N LEU A 109 7.55 21.27 -27.01
CA LEU A 109 7.78 21.40 -25.58
C LEU A 109 6.44 21.69 -24.91
N ILE A 110 6.04 20.83 -23.96
CA ILE A 110 4.88 21.08 -23.11
C ILE A 110 5.39 21.83 -21.86
N PRO A 111 5.05 23.12 -21.68
CA PRO A 111 5.50 23.88 -20.51
C PRO A 111 5.00 23.24 -19.23
N GLN A 112 5.86 23.20 -18.20
CA GLN A 112 5.50 22.65 -16.90
C GLN A 112 5.78 23.69 -15.82
N SER A 113 4.76 24.08 -15.07
CA SER A 113 4.92 24.91 -13.88
C SER A 113 5.20 24.05 -12.64
N GLY A 114 6.22 24.40 -11.85
CA GLY A 114 6.25 24.06 -10.43
C GLY A 114 7.22 22.97 -9.94
N ALA A 115 8.12 22.43 -10.75
CA ALA A 115 9.17 21.51 -10.24
C ALA A 115 10.51 22.23 -10.08
N THR A 116 10.85 22.56 -8.83
CA THR A 116 12.16 23.14 -8.45
C THR A 116 12.91 22.14 -7.60
N VAL A 117 14.14 21.79 -8.01
CA VAL A 117 15.04 20.95 -7.21
C VAL A 117 16.21 21.80 -6.77
N ARG A 118 16.27 22.11 -5.47
CA ARG A 118 17.40 22.83 -4.86
C ARG A 118 18.14 21.89 -3.92
N ARG A 119 19.39 21.56 -4.25
CA ARG A 119 20.27 20.71 -3.44
C ARG A 119 21.48 21.53 -2.99
N GLY A 120 21.25 22.36 -1.97
CA GLY A 120 22.22 23.36 -1.50
C GLY A 120 22.47 24.48 -2.52
N ASP A 121 23.49 25.31 -2.27
CA ASP A 121 23.81 26.46 -3.12
C ASP A 121 24.63 26.09 -4.38
N ALA A 122 25.12 24.84 -4.46
CA ALA A 122 25.94 24.38 -5.57
C ALA A 122 25.13 23.77 -6.73
N HIS A 123 23.95 23.21 -6.45
CA HIS A 123 23.12 22.52 -7.44
C HIS A 123 21.65 22.97 -7.35
N ALA A 124 21.25 23.85 -8.27
CA ALA A 124 19.87 24.33 -8.38
C ALA A 124 19.37 24.10 -9.80
N ARG A 125 18.21 23.45 -9.93
CA ARG A 125 17.56 23.16 -11.22
C ARG A 125 16.08 23.54 -11.19
N TYR A 126 15.63 24.14 -12.29
CA TYR A 126 14.24 24.57 -12.47
C TYR A 126 13.69 23.92 -13.73
N ALA A 127 12.58 23.18 -13.61
CA ALA A 127 11.94 22.55 -14.76
C ALA A 127 11.32 23.61 -15.66
N ILE A 128 11.59 23.52 -16.97
CA ILE A 128 11.03 24.40 -18.00
C ILE A 128 9.79 23.75 -18.62
N GLY A 129 9.90 22.47 -18.95
CA GLY A 129 8.83 21.71 -19.61
C GLY A 129 9.27 20.30 -19.95
N THR A 130 8.39 19.55 -20.61
CA THR A 130 8.60 18.16 -20.98
C THR A 130 8.45 17.96 -22.49
N PHE A 131 9.37 17.23 -23.08
CA PHE A 131 9.31 16.67 -24.43
C PHE A 131 8.86 15.21 -24.35
N THR A 132 8.17 14.74 -25.40
CA THR A 132 7.89 13.32 -25.63
C THR A 132 8.64 12.87 -26.87
N PHE A 133 9.59 11.95 -26.70
CA PHE A 133 10.32 11.36 -27.83
C PHE A 133 9.70 9.99 -28.16
N ASP A 134 9.05 9.88 -29.31
CA ASP A 134 8.34 8.66 -29.70
C ASP A 134 9.27 7.55 -30.20
N THR A 135 10.41 7.92 -30.77
CA THR A 135 11.40 6.97 -31.31
C THR A 135 12.82 7.26 -30.82
N PRO A 136 13.63 6.22 -30.57
CA PRO A 136 15.06 6.39 -30.36
C PRO A 136 15.73 6.99 -31.60
N GLY A 137 16.73 7.84 -31.40
CA GLY A 137 17.48 8.47 -32.49
C GLY A 137 18.23 9.72 -32.07
N THR A 138 18.87 10.36 -33.05
CA THR A 138 19.59 11.63 -32.84
C THR A 138 18.64 12.80 -33.07
N TYR A 139 18.44 13.60 -32.03
CA TYR A 139 17.62 14.80 -32.07
C TYR A 139 18.52 16.03 -32.09
N GLN A 140 18.13 17.04 -32.85
CA GLN A 140 18.83 18.32 -32.87
C GLN A 140 18.12 19.29 -31.92
N VAL A 141 18.88 19.89 -31.01
CA VAL A 141 18.40 20.87 -30.04
C VAL A 141 19.00 22.22 -30.40
N ILE A 142 18.15 23.19 -30.70
CA ILE A 142 18.53 24.55 -31.08
C ILE A 142 17.98 25.48 -30.01
N THR A 143 18.85 26.28 -29.41
CA THR A 143 18.47 27.30 -28.42
C THR A 143 18.89 28.68 -28.89
N THR A 144 17.97 29.63 -28.83
CA THR A 144 18.16 31.00 -29.32
C THR A 144 17.74 32.03 -28.26
N GLY A 145 18.26 33.26 -28.40
CA GLY A 145 18.02 34.39 -27.51
C GLY A 145 19.32 35.11 -27.12
N SER A 146 19.18 36.30 -26.54
CA SER A 146 20.25 37.21 -26.16
C SER A 146 20.46 37.20 -24.64
N PHE A 147 21.15 36.18 -24.15
CA PHE A 147 21.41 36.01 -22.73
C PHE A 147 22.79 35.41 -22.46
N SER A 148 23.27 35.60 -21.23
CA SER A 148 24.52 34.99 -20.76
C SER A 148 24.44 33.47 -20.83
N THR A 149 25.52 32.84 -21.29
CA THR A 149 25.62 31.38 -21.40
C THR A 149 25.14 30.68 -20.13
N ARG A 150 24.26 29.70 -20.31
CA ARG A 150 23.69 28.88 -19.24
C ARG A 150 23.74 27.41 -19.59
N VAL A 151 23.71 26.56 -18.57
CA VAL A 151 23.64 25.11 -18.75
C VAL A 151 22.18 24.70 -18.73
N LEU A 152 21.76 23.99 -19.77
CA LEU A 152 20.47 23.31 -19.79
C LEU A 152 20.71 21.80 -19.74
N SER A 153 19.76 21.07 -19.17
CA SER A 153 19.80 19.61 -19.19
C SER A 153 18.48 19.01 -19.65
N ILE A 154 18.53 18.02 -20.54
CA ILE A 154 17.39 17.18 -20.91
C ILE A 154 17.58 15.83 -20.23
N ARG A 155 16.63 15.47 -19.37
CA ARG A 155 16.69 14.25 -18.55
C ARG A 155 15.37 13.51 -18.64
N ARG A 156 15.42 12.18 -18.61
CA ARG A 156 14.21 11.37 -18.60
C ARG A 156 13.33 11.75 -17.40
N ALA A 157 12.03 11.92 -17.64
CA ALA A 157 11.06 12.31 -16.63
C ALA A 157 10.69 11.08 -15.78
N ILE A 158 11.47 10.84 -14.73
CA ILE A 158 11.30 9.63 -13.90
C ILE A 158 10.12 9.76 -12.93
N PHE A 159 9.63 10.97 -12.62
CA PHE A 159 8.62 11.15 -11.56
C PHE A 159 7.32 10.41 -11.84
N ARG A 160 6.82 10.42 -13.08
CA ARG A 160 5.64 9.64 -13.48
C ARG A 160 5.91 8.14 -13.36
N GLU A 161 7.08 7.68 -13.78
CA GLU A 161 7.48 6.27 -13.69
C GLU A 161 7.61 5.82 -12.23
N LEU A 162 8.16 6.67 -11.36
CA LEU A 162 8.25 6.43 -9.92
C LEU A 162 6.85 6.30 -9.29
N TRP A 163 5.90 7.17 -9.63
CA TRP A 163 4.53 7.05 -9.12
C TRP A 163 3.85 5.77 -9.58
N VAL A 164 4.03 5.38 -10.85
CA VAL A 164 3.52 4.11 -11.36
C VAL A 164 4.20 2.93 -10.65
N ALA A 165 5.52 2.95 -10.50
CA ALA A 165 6.30 1.93 -9.80
C ALA A 165 5.90 1.79 -8.33
N MET A 166 5.75 2.90 -7.60
CA MET A 166 5.28 2.88 -6.22
C MET A 166 3.84 2.33 -6.14
N GLY A 167 3.00 2.64 -7.12
CA GLY A 167 1.66 2.07 -7.26
C GLY A 167 1.69 0.56 -7.51
N THR A 168 2.51 0.08 -8.44
CA THR A 168 2.61 -1.34 -8.79
C THR A 168 3.27 -2.16 -7.69
N VAL A 169 4.35 -1.68 -7.09
CA VAL A 169 4.97 -2.28 -5.89
C VAL A 169 3.96 -2.33 -4.75
N GLY A 170 3.18 -1.27 -4.56
CA GLY A 170 2.03 -1.26 -3.67
C GLY A 170 1.05 -2.39 -4.00
N VAL A 171 0.58 -2.50 -5.25
CA VAL A 171 -0.35 -3.57 -5.68
C VAL A 171 0.22 -4.97 -5.43
N TRP A 172 1.50 -5.21 -5.69
CA TRP A 172 2.13 -6.51 -5.47
C TRP A 172 2.30 -6.84 -3.98
N LEU A 173 2.84 -5.90 -3.21
CA LEU A 173 3.04 -6.08 -1.78
C LEU A 173 1.70 -6.14 -1.04
N PHE A 174 0.72 -5.32 -1.37
CA PHE A 174 -0.59 -5.38 -0.74
C PHE A 174 -1.40 -6.58 -1.25
N GLY A 175 -1.45 -6.84 -2.56
CA GLY A 175 -2.24 -7.94 -3.14
C GLY A 175 -1.79 -9.32 -2.65
N GLY A 176 -0.49 -9.61 -2.59
CA GLY A 176 0.02 -10.88 -2.07
C GLY A 176 -0.22 -11.05 -0.57
N TRP A 177 -0.05 -9.98 0.20
CA TRP A 177 -0.23 -9.98 1.66
C TRP A 177 -1.70 -9.89 2.08
N ILE A 178 -2.61 -9.63 1.16
CA ILE A 178 -4.07 -9.63 1.33
C ILE A 178 -4.64 -11.02 1.04
N LEU A 179 -4.24 -11.58 -0.09
CA LEU A 179 -4.85 -12.81 -0.61
C LEU A 179 -4.36 -14.01 0.19
N ALA A 180 -3.08 -14.06 0.57
CA ALA A 180 -2.52 -15.19 1.29
C ALA A 180 -3.11 -15.35 2.72
N PRO A 181 -3.18 -14.32 3.58
CA PRO A 181 -3.85 -14.41 4.87
C PRO A 181 -5.37 -14.57 4.72
N GLY A 182 -5.98 -13.96 3.71
CA GLY A 182 -7.41 -14.13 3.42
C GLY A 182 -7.77 -15.58 3.09
N ILE A 183 -7.00 -16.22 2.20
CA ILE A 183 -7.16 -17.65 1.87
C ILE A 183 -6.89 -18.52 3.11
N ALA A 184 -5.81 -18.26 3.85
CA ALA A 184 -5.48 -19.00 5.06
C ALA A 184 -6.56 -18.88 6.15
N LEU A 185 -7.18 -17.70 6.27
CA LEU A 185 -8.29 -17.47 7.19
C LEU A 185 -9.54 -18.20 6.73
N VAL A 186 -9.89 -18.15 5.44
CA VAL A 186 -11.06 -18.85 4.89
C VAL A 186 -10.91 -20.37 5.01
N THR A 187 -9.72 -20.91 4.75
CA THR A 187 -9.45 -22.36 4.94
C THR A 187 -9.53 -22.74 6.42
N TRP A 188 -9.02 -21.91 7.32
CA TRP A 188 -9.13 -22.12 8.77
C TRP A 188 -10.59 -22.04 9.26
N LEU A 189 -11.37 -21.07 8.79
CA LEU A 189 -12.78 -20.90 9.15
C LEU A 189 -13.64 -22.06 8.64
N LYS A 190 -13.43 -22.51 7.39
CA LYS A 190 -14.14 -23.68 6.84
C LYS A 190 -13.90 -24.92 7.70
N LYS A 191 -12.66 -25.16 8.12
CA LYS A 191 -12.30 -26.28 9.01
C LYS A 191 -12.95 -26.19 10.39
N LYS A 192 -13.22 -24.98 10.90
CA LYS A 192 -13.92 -24.77 12.18
C LYS A 192 -15.44 -24.79 12.06
N ALA A 193 -15.98 -24.57 10.87
CA ALA A 193 -17.42 -24.52 10.60
C ALA A 193 -18.03 -25.91 10.29
N GLU A 194 -17.20 -26.95 10.16
CA GLU A 194 -17.68 -28.33 10.08
C GLU A 194 -18.38 -28.71 11.40
N PRO A 195 -19.71 -28.98 11.37
CA PRO A 195 -20.45 -29.30 12.57
C PRO A 195 -19.92 -30.63 13.13
N ALA A 196 -19.40 -30.58 14.36
CA ALA A 196 -18.93 -31.74 15.08
C ALA A 196 -20.03 -32.82 15.14
N GLN A 197 -19.95 -33.80 14.25
CA GLN A 197 -20.87 -34.92 14.24
C GLN A 197 -20.40 -35.95 15.28
N ARG A 198 -21.11 -35.93 16.43
CA ARG A 198 -21.37 -37.01 17.41
C ARG A 198 -20.49 -37.13 18.66
N SER A 199 -21.12 -36.88 19.81
CA SER A 199 -21.38 -37.88 20.87
C SER A 199 -22.59 -37.36 21.68
N GLY A 200 -23.76 -37.99 21.72
CA GLY A 200 -24.01 -39.30 22.32
C GLY A 200 -24.83 -39.10 23.61
N ALA A 201 -26.06 -39.63 23.63
CA ALA A 201 -27.00 -39.72 24.77
C ALA A 201 -27.73 -38.43 25.22
N VAL A 202 -28.91 -38.17 24.63
CA VAL A 202 -29.98 -37.45 25.34
C VAL A 202 -30.76 -38.49 26.16
N GLY A 203 -30.33 -38.65 27.41
CA GLY A 203 -31.06 -39.39 28.43
C GLY A 203 -31.99 -38.44 29.19
N ALA A 204 -33.26 -38.84 29.27
CA ALA A 204 -34.26 -38.51 30.29
C ALA A 204 -34.20 -37.10 30.93
N GLU A 205 -35.03 -36.19 30.43
CA GLU A 205 -35.38 -34.97 31.16
C GLU A 205 -36.23 -35.32 32.40
N ARG A 206 -35.64 -35.20 33.59
CA ARG A 206 -36.40 -35.13 34.85
C ARG A 206 -36.83 -33.69 35.09
N TRP A 207 -38.12 -33.47 35.22
CA TRP A 207 -38.72 -32.23 35.73
C TRP A 207 -38.17 -31.86 37.11
N ALA A 208 -37.79 -30.59 37.30
CA ALA A 208 -37.48 -29.98 38.59
C ALA A 208 -38.28 -28.66 38.75
N PRO A 209 -38.77 -28.34 39.96
CA PRO A 209 -39.66 -27.19 40.19
C PRO A 209 -38.93 -25.83 40.08
N PRO A 210 -39.64 -24.74 39.74
CA PRO A 210 -39.05 -23.42 39.61
C PRO A 210 -38.57 -22.87 40.96
N GLY A 211 -37.28 -22.55 41.04
CA GLY A 211 -36.69 -21.81 42.16
C GLY A 211 -37.03 -20.31 42.12
N PRO A 212 -36.86 -19.59 43.25
CA PRO A 212 -37.30 -18.20 43.40
C PRO A 212 -36.51 -17.22 42.50
N PRO A 213 -37.06 -16.03 42.18
CA PRO A 213 -36.41 -15.07 41.31
C PRO A 213 -35.23 -14.42 42.05
N VAL A 214 -34.01 -14.77 41.65
CA VAL A 214 -32.78 -14.15 42.18
C VAL A 214 -32.37 -12.99 41.29
N GLY A 215 -32.19 -11.83 41.93
CA GLY A 215 -31.79 -10.57 41.31
C GLY A 215 -30.32 -10.50 40.89
N THR A 216 -30.11 -9.57 39.97
CA THR A 216 -28.89 -8.94 39.43
C THR A 216 -27.57 -9.15 40.18
N SER A 217 -26.68 -10.00 39.64
CA SER A 217 -25.22 -9.79 39.59
C SER A 217 -24.54 -10.84 38.67
N GLY A 218 -23.80 -10.37 37.65
CA GLY A 218 -22.92 -11.21 36.82
C GLY A 218 -23.59 -12.02 35.70
N ALA A 219 -24.21 -11.37 34.71
CA ALA A 219 -24.65 -12.07 33.51
C ALA A 219 -23.43 -12.64 32.76
N VAL A 220 -23.30 -13.96 32.74
CA VAL A 220 -22.33 -14.67 31.89
C VAL A 220 -22.59 -14.26 30.45
N VAL A 221 -21.57 -13.70 29.77
CA VAL A 221 -21.68 -13.28 28.36
C VAL A 221 -22.11 -14.49 27.52
N SER A 222 -23.19 -14.34 26.77
CA SER A 222 -23.75 -15.44 25.99
C SER A 222 -22.86 -15.83 24.81
N ASP A 223 -22.99 -17.06 24.32
CA ASP A 223 -22.27 -17.57 23.13
C ASP A 223 -22.53 -16.71 21.89
N GLU A 224 -23.77 -16.19 21.78
CA GLU A 224 -24.17 -15.31 20.70
C GLU A 224 -23.46 -13.95 20.78
N GLU A 225 -23.36 -13.36 21.97
CA GLU A 225 -22.61 -12.12 22.18
C GLU A 225 -21.11 -12.31 21.91
N ARG A 226 -20.52 -13.44 22.35
CA ARG A 226 -19.13 -13.77 22.04
C ARG A 226 -18.90 -13.89 20.53
N SER A 227 -19.81 -14.55 19.83
CA SER A 227 -19.73 -14.71 18.37
C SER A 227 -19.85 -13.38 17.63
N LYS A 228 -20.75 -12.48 18.06
CA LYS A 228 -20.88 -11.13 17.50
C LYS A 228 -19.65 -10.26 17.80
N ALA A 229 -19.06 -10.37 19.00
CA ALA A 229 -17.84 -9.67 19.36
C ALA A 229 -16.61 -10.15 18.56
N VAL A 230 -16.52 -11.46 18.30
CA VAL A 230 -15.55 -12.04 17.36
C VAL A 230 -15.74 -11.46 15.97
N LEU A 231 -16.99 -11.41 15.48
CA LEU A 231 -17.31 -10.88 14.15
C LEU A 231 -16.96 -9.39 14.01
N LEU A 232 -17.18 -8.59 15.05
CA LEU A 232 -16.78 -7.17 15.09
C LEU A 232 -15.28 -7.00 14.78
N HIS A 233 -14.41 -7.72 15.49
CA HIS A 233 -12.96 -7.62 15.27
C HIS A 233 -12.53 -8.25 13.95
N LEU A 234 -13.12 -9.39 13.59
CA LEU A 234 -12.77 -10.11 12.35
C LEU A 234 -13.15 -9.32 11.10
N SER A 235 -14.21 -8.52 11.15
CA SER A 235 -14.64 -7.68 10.04
C SER A 235 -13.60 -6.64 9.60
N ALA A 236 -12.65 -6.30 10.47
CA ALA A 236 -11.51 -5.46 10.10
C ALA A 236 -10.65 -6.09 9.00
N LEU A 237 -10.60 -7.43 8.92
CA LEU A 237 -9.85 -8.16 7.89
C LEU A 237 -10.49 -8.03 6.50
N ALA A 238 -11.73 -7.54 6.39
CA ALA A 238 -12.32 -7.19 5.10
C ALA A 238 -11.52 -6.09 4.37
N GLY A 239 -10.77 -5.28 5.11
CA GLY A 239 -9.84 -4.29 4.56
C GLY A 239 -8.73 -4.90 3.71
N PHE A 240 -8.51 -6.21 3.81
CA PHE A 240 -7.65 -6.89 2.86
C PHE A 240 -8.29 -6.91 1.46
N ILE A 241 -9.58 -7.20 1.34
CA ILE A 241 -10.22 -7.37 0.04
C ILE A 241 -10.60 -6.01 -0.58
N VAL A 242 -11.17 -5.13 0.24
CA VAL A 242 -11.71 -3.83 -0.21
C VAL A 242 -11.02 -2.72 0.58
N PRO A 243 -10.39 -1.73 -0.08
CA PRO A 243 -9.82 -0.58 0.61
C PRO A 243 -10.83 0.08 1.55
N LEU A 244 -10.38 0.54 2.72
CA LEU A 244 -11.19 1.12 3.80
C LEU A 244 -12.23 0.20 4.46
N ALA A 245 -12.43 -1.04 3.96
CA ALA A 245 -13.36 -1.97 4.60
C ALA A 245 -12.89 -2.40 6.00
N SER A 246 -11.60 -2.20 6.34
CA SER A 246 -11.09 -2.40 7.70
C SER A 246 -11.73 -1.46 8.73
N VAL A 247 -12.16 -0.26 8.31
CA VAL A 247 -12.87 0.69 9.17
C VAL A 247 -14.37 0.53 9.02
N ILE A 248 -14.85 0.39 7.78
CA ILE A 248 -16.29 0.33 7.47
C ILE A 248 -16.93 -0.94 8.06
N GLY A 249 -16.27 -2.10 7.97
CA GLY A 249 -16.78 -3.37 8.49
C GLY A 249 -17.12 -3.30 9.98
N PRO A 250 -16.14 -2.98 10.85
CA PRO A 250 -16.38 -2.84 12.28
C PRO A 250 -17.39 -1.76 12.61
N LEU A 251 -17.41 -0.64 11.87
CA LEU A 251 -18.37 0.44 12.07
C LEU A 251 -19.81 -0.01 11.80
N LEU A 252 -20.08 -0.63 10.66
CA LEU A 252 -21.41 -1.11 10.31
C LEU A 252 -21.91 -2.18 11.29
N LEU A 253 -21.05 -3.13 11.66
CA LEU A 253 -21.39 -4.15 12.64
C LEU A 253 -21.61 -3.56 14.03
N TRP A 254 -20.79 -2.59 14.44
CA TRP A 254 -20.98 -1.91 15.74
C TRP A 254 -22.31 -1.18 15.75
N LEU A 255 -22.64 -0.42 14.72
CA LEU A 255 -23.95 0.25 14.60
C LEU A 255 -25.12 -0.75 14.67
N ARG A 256 -24.94 -1.96 14.12
CA ARG A 256 -25.96 -3.02 14.14
C ARG A 256 -26.12 -3.70 15.51
N PHE A 257 -25.05 -3.81 16.29
CA PHE A 257 -25.00 -4.62 17.52
C PHE A 257 -24.93 -3.79 18.83
N ARG A 258 -24.56 -2.50 18.77
CA ARG A 258 -24.31 -1.64 19.94
C ARG A 258 -25.45 -1.53 20.95
N SER A 259 -26.70 -1.65 20.51
CA SER A 259 -27.87 -1.54 21.39
C SER A 259 -28.24 -2.85 22.10
N GLN A 260 -27.60 -3.96 21.74
CA GLN A 260 -27.96 -5.29 22.24
C GLN A 260 -27.34 -5.57 23.61
N SER A 261 -26.08 -5.15 23.82
CA SER A 261 -25.45 -5.24 25.14
C SER A 261 -24.24 -4.31 25.29
N LEU A 262 -23.89 -4.00 26.53
CA LEU A 262 -22.70 -3.21 26.88
C LEU A 262 -21.41 -3.90 26.43
N PHE A 263 -21.36 -5.23 26.45
CA PHE A 263 -20.22 -6.00 25.96
C PHE A 263 -19.98 -5.74 24.46
N LEU A 264 -21.04 -5.80 23.66
CA LEU A 264 -20.96 -5.54 22.21
C LEU A 264 -20.68 -4.07 21.88
N ASP A 265 -21.24 -3.14 22.65
CA ASP A 265 -20.91 -1.71 22.50
C ASP A 265 -19.43 -1.43 22.76
N ARG A 266 -18.88 -1.99 23.85
CA ARG A 266 -17.44 -1.85 24.20
C ARG A 266 -16.53 -2.43 23.14
N HIS A 267 -16.80 -3.67 22.70
CA HIS A 267 -16.01 -4.32 21.65
C HIS A 267 -16.06 -3.54 20.32
N GLY A 268 -17.24 -3.06 19.92
CA GLY A 268 -17.38 -2.32 18.68
C GLY A 268 -16.72 -0.95 18.72
N LYS A 269 -16.81 -0.20 19.82
CA LYS A 269 -16.07 1.07 20.00
C LYS A 269 -14.56 0.85 19.91
N GLU A 270 -14.02 -0.15 20.61
CA GLU A 270 -12.59 -0.47 20.58
C GLU A 270 -12.14 -0.90 19.18
N ALA A 271 -12.92 -1.73 18.48
CA ALA A 271 -12.62 -2.11 17.10
C ALA A 271 -12.58 -0.88 16.18
N VAL A 272 -13.61 -0.04 16.19
CA VAL A 272 -13.67 1.17 15.35
C VAL A 272 -12.54 2.14 15.67
N ASN A 273 -12.31 2.44 16.96
CA ASN A 273 -11.24 3.33 17.40
C ASN A 273 -9.87 2.85 16.92
N PHE A 274 -9.56 1.55 17.05
CA PHE A 274 -8.30 0.99 16.60
C PHE A 274 -8.12 1.11 15.09
N GLN A 275 -9.15 0.78 14.31
CA GLN A 275 -9.07 0.83 12.85
C GLN A 275 -8.89 2.26 12.33
N VAL A 276 -9.60 3.23 12.92
CA VAL A 276 -9.39 4.65 12.62
C VAL A 276 -7.98 5.10 13.02
N SER A 277 -7.47 4.66 14.16
CA SER A 277 -6.10 5.00 14.61
C SER A 277 -5.05 4.48 13.63
N MET A 278 -5.18 3.22 13.21
CA MET A 278 -4.24 2.58 12.29
C MET A 278 -4.30 3.18 10.90
N LEU A 279 -5.49 3.61 10.44
CA LEU A 279 -5.63 4.40 9.22
C LEU A 279 -4.87 5.72 9.31
N LEU A 280 -5.00 6.46 10.41
CA LEU A 280 -4.28 7.73 10.61
C LEU A 280 -2.76 7.51 10.64
N TYR A 281 -2.28 6.49 11.36
CA TYR A 281 -0.85 6.14 11.38
C TYR A 281 -0.35 5.74 9.98
N GLY A 282 -1.17 5.05 9.20
CA GLY A 282 -0.89 4.72 7.80
C GLY A 282 -0.75 5.96 6.91
N ILE A 283 -1.66 6.94 7.04
CA ILE A 283 -1.59 8.21 6.29
C ILE A 283 -0.30 8.97 6.63
N VAL A 284 0.04 9.08 7.92
CA VAL A 284 1.29 9.74 8.34
C VAL A 284 2.51 9.00 7.79
N SER A 285 2.51 7.66 7.85
CA SER A 285 3.62 6.84 7.33
C SER A 285 3.76 6.96 5.81
N LEU A 286 2.64 7.12 5.08
CA LEU A 286 2.66 7.38 3.63
C LEU A 286 3.34 8.72 3.31
N LEU A 287 3.07 9.77 4.08
CA LEU A 287 3.76 11.06 3.92
C LEU A 287 5.26 10.95 4.20
N LEU A 288 5.65 10.10 5.16
CA LEU A 288 7.04 9.83 5.52
C LEU A 288 7.80 8.96 4.50
N LEU A 289 7.13 8.42 3.46
CA LEU A 289 7.82 7.72 2.38
C LEU A 289 8.81 8.62 1.63
N LEU A 290 8.56 9.94 1.60
CA LEU A 290 9.45 10.92 0.97
C LEU A 290 10.87 10.92 1.58
N VAL A 291 11.03 10.41 2.80
CA VAL A 291 12.29 10.33 3.54
C VAL A 291 12.72 8.87 3.78
N LEU A 292 12.20 7.92 2.98
CA LEU A 292 12.40 6.46 3.05
C LEU A 292 11.97 5.75 4.35
N ILE A 293 11.86 6.45 5.49
CA ILE A 293 11.47 5.85 6.77
C ILE A 293 10.01 5.39 6.80
N GLY A 294 9.15 5.98 5.96
CA GLY A 294 7.74 5.61 5.84
C GLY A 294 7.53 4.13 5.51
N LEU A 295 8.44 3.50 4.73
CA LEU A 295 8.29 2.10 4.33
C LEU A 295 8.43 1.17 5.53
N VAL A 296 9.43 1.42 6.39
CA VAL A 296 9.67 0.64 7.61
C VAL A 296 8.47 0.75 8.55
N LEU A 297 7.93 1.96 8.70
CA LEU A 297 6.75 2.21 9.54
C LEU A 297 5.49 1.51 9.01
N LEU A 298 5.25 1.53 7.70
CA LEU A 298 4.10 0.85 7.10
C LEU A 298 4.14 -0.67 7.34
N VAL A 299 5.29 -1.30 7.18
CA VAL A 299 5.47 -2.74 7.45
C VAL A 299 5.25 -3.03 8.95
N ALA A 300 5.84 -2.23 9.84
CA ALA A 300 5.68 -2.40 11.27
C ALA A 300 4.22 -2.25 11.72
N LEU A 301 3.53 -1.21 11.23
CA LEU A 301 2.11 -0.98 11.52
C LEU A 301 1.24 -2.13 11.03
N TRP A 302 1.50 -2.65 9.83
CA TRP A 302 0.75 -3.77 9.28
C TRP A 302 0.89 -5.05 10.12
N LEU A 303 2.12 -5.37 10.57
CA LEU A 303 2.36 -6.52 11.46
C LEU A 303 1.67 -6.35 12.82
N ILE A 304 1.83 -5.18 13.45
CA ILE A 304 1.18 -4.84 14.72
C ILE A 304 -0.35 -4.94 14.57
N TRP A 305 -0.89 -4.42 13.46
CA TRP A 305 -2.32 -4.45 13.18
C TRP A 305 -2.89 -5.87 13.21
N ILE A 306 -2.27 -6.80 12.48
CA ILE A 306 -2.73 -8.20 12.44
C ILE A 306 -2.66 -8.84 13.81
N VAL A 307 -1.52 -8.72 14.48
CA VAL A 307 -1.32 -9.35 15.79
C VAL A 307 -2.38 -8.88 16.79
N LEU A 308 -2.65 -7.58 16.83
CA LEU A 308 -3.63 -7.01 17.75
C LEU A 308 -5.07 -7.38 17.39
N VAL A 309 -5.43 -7.45 16.10
CA VAL A 309 -6.76 -7.92 15.67
C VAL A 309 -6.98 -9.39 16.05
N ILE A 310 -6.00 -10.26 15.80
CA ILE A 310 -6.09 -11.68 16.17
C ILE A 310 -6.20 -11.84 17.69
N ALA A 311 -5.42 -11.07 18.47
CA ALA A 311 -5.52 -11.08 19.92
C ALA A 311 -6.92 -10.65 20.41
N ALA A 312 -7.52 -9.64 19.78
CA ALA A 312 -8.87 -9.18 20.09
C ALA A 312 -9.93 -10.24 19.77
N VAL A 313 -9.81 -10.91 18.62
CA VAL A 313 -10.67 -12.02 18.20
C VAL A 313 -10.61 -13.16 19.23
N VAL A 314 -9.41 -13.57 19.65
CA VAL A 314 -9.23 -14.65 20.63
C VAL A 314 -9.85 -14.28 21.97
N LYS A 315 -9.64 -13.06 22.46
CA LYS A 315 -10.20 -12.59 23.74
C LYS A 315 -11.72 -12.42 23.70
N ALA A 316 -12.26 -11.86 22.62
CA ALA A 316 -13.70 -11.77 22.40
C ALA A 316 -14.38 -13.15 22.41
N GLY A 317 -13.74 -14.16 21.80
CA GLY A 317 -14.24 -15.54 21.83
C GLY A 317 -14.25 -16.17 23.23
N ARG A 318 -13.43 -15.67 24.16
CA ARG A 318 -13.44 -16.07 25.58
C ARG A 318 -14.45 -15.29 26.42
N GLY A 319 -15.11 -14.27 25.85
CA GLY A 319 -15.96 -13.33 26.58
C GLY A 319 -15.16 -12.30 27.37
N GLU A 320 -13.88 -12.13 27.07
CA GLU A 320 -13.01 -11.13 27.71
C GLU A 320 -13.05 -9.81 26.93
N GLU A 321 -13.10 -8.70 27.66
CA GLU A 321 -12.89 -7.38 27.05
C GLU A 321 -11.46 -7.23 26.53
N TYR A 322 -11.31 -6.61 25.36
CA TYR A 322 -10.02 -6.28 24.80
C TYR A 322 -9.91 -4.80 24.51
N ARG A 323 -8.87 -4.17 25.08
CA ARG A 323 -8.50 -2.79 24.77
C ARG A 323 -7.30 -2.80 23.86
N TYR A 324 -7.43 -2.17 22.70
CA TYR A 324 -6.32 -2.13 21.75
C TYR A 324 -5.21 -1.20 22.26
N PRO A 325 -3.96 -1.69 22.36
CA PRO A 325 -2.81 -0.83 22.51
C PRO A 325 -2.72 0.15 21.33
N LEU A 326 -2.18 1.34 21.56
CA LEU A 326 -1.97 2.38 20.54
C LEU A 326 -3.26 2.92 19.89
N SER A 327 -4.44 2.56 20.40
CA SER A 327 -5.71 3.11 19.91
C SER A 327 -6.02 4.48 20.52
N ILE A 328 -6.37 5.43 19.66
CA ILE A 328 -6.93 6.73 20.02
C ILE A 328 -8.45 6.57 20.22
N ARG A 329 -8.94 6.93 21.41
CA ARG A 329 -10.35 6.75 21.80
C ARG A 329 -11.22 7.90 21.33
N PHE A 330 -11.64 7.86 20.06
CA PHE A 330 -12.60 8.81 19.50
C PHE A 330 -14.01 8.58 20.06
N LEU A 331 -14.44 7.32 20.07
CA LEU A 331 -15.69 6.88 20.66
C LEU A 331 -15.45 6.47 22.11
N ARG A 332 -16.20 7.06 23.05
CA ARG A 332 -16.10 6.83 24.51
C ARG A 332 -17.29 6.02 25.03
#